data_AF-A0A7X3Z0B4-F1
#
_entry.id   AF-A0A7X3Z0B4-F1
#
_cell.length_a   1.000
_cell.length_b   1.000
_cell.length_c   1.000
_cell.angle_alpha   90.00
_cell.angle_beta   90.00
_cell.angle_gamma   90.00
#
_symmetry.space_group_name_H-M   'P 1'
#
loop_
_entity.id
_entity.type
_entity.pdbx_description
1 polymer ?
#
loop_
_entity_poly.entity_id
_entity_poly.type
_entity_poly.pdbx_seq_one_letter_code
_entity_poly.pdbx_strand_id
1 'polypeptide(L)'
;MDFETTLKLTQKRLSEEDGNLGNLLELAKGWTHECLVSGNEWDNIVEQASHLPKSMGAFPFGFEFPLHDENPVADFGASLSGGTPTGNIFHDRARSSGSNKLAIAIANLLNLLDSKDSKLQSVVGRKVMLEFDVGSAKNGIPELPGFFLRPGNIPIYGDENKQNDVLSLSNALYSIANWKLNSQERQKLELIYQSQPANTRLDSFGIFPSRSRGIRLAVMGFNSPEQVKDYLQST
;
A
#
# COMPACT_ATOMS: atom_id res chain seq x y z
N MET A 1 7.20 -11.36 -24.92
CA MET A 1 6.12 -10.41 -24.57
C MET A 1 6.61 -9.66 -23.34
N ASP A 2 6.60 -8.33 -23.36
CA ASP A 2 7.02 -7.55 -22.18
C ASP A 2 6.00 -7.67 -21.03
N PHE A 3 6.44 -7.32 -19.82
CA PHE A 3 5.63 -7.39 -18.61
C PHE A 3 4.36 -6.52 -18.71
N GLU A 4 4.46 -5.32 -19.30
CA GLU A 4 3.31 -4.40 -19.41
C GLU A 4 2.21 -4.95 -20.31
N THR A 5 2.59 -5.58 -21.42
CA THR A 5 1.66 -6.23 -22.35
C THR A 5 0.98 -7.42 -21.68
N THR A 6 1.74 -8.25 -20.97
CA THR A 6 1.21 -9.39 -20.21
C THR A 6 0.23 -8.94 -19.13
N LEU A 7 0.59 -7.90 -18.38
CA LEU A 7 -0.25 -7.28 -17.36
C LEU A 7 -1.57 -6.75 -17.95
N LYS A 8 -1.50 -6.00 -19.07
CA LYS A 8 -2.69 -5.45 -19.74
C LYS A 8 -3.65 -6.55 -20.23
N LEU A 9 -3.10 -7.60 -20.86
CA LEU A 9 -3.91 -8.72 -21.34
C LEU A 9 -4.56 -9.49 -20.19
N THR A 10 -3.81 -9.72 -19.10
CA THR A 10 -4.33 -10.42 -17.91
C THR A 10 -5.41 -9.60 -17.21
N GLN A 11 -5.22 -8.28 -17.05
CA GLN A 11 -6.25 -7.40 -16.51
C GLN A 11 -7.53 -7.44 -17.34
N LYS A 12 -7.40 -7.34 -18.67
CA LYS A 12 -8.55 -7.38 -19.58
C LYS A 12 -9.32 -8.69 -19.41
N ARG A 13 -8.63 -9.82 -19.48
CA ARG A 13 -9.25 -11.15 -19.30
C ARG A 13 -9.97 -11.24 -17.95
N LEU A 14 -9.32 -10.88 -16.85
CA LEU A 14 -9.92 -10.93 -15.52
C LEU A 14 -11.07 -9.94 -15.32
N SER A 15 -11.10 -8.83 -16.06
CA SER A 15 -12.22 -7.87 -16.01
C SER A 15 -13.45 -8.32 -16.80
N GLU A 16 -13.29 -9.24 -17.75
CA GLU A 16 -14.38 -9.83 -18.54
C GLU A 16 -14.99 -11.06 -17.85
N GLU A 17 -14.28 -11.65 -16.88
CA GLU A 17 -14.79 -12.74 -16.06
C GLU A 17 -15.65 -12.21 -14.90
N ASP A 18 -16.77 -12.89 -14.62
CA ASP A 18 -17.55 -12.62 -13.42
C ASP A 18 -16.73 -12.86 -12.14
N GLY A 19 -17.03 -12.07 -11.11
CA GLY A 19 -16.49 -12.20 -9.76
C GLY A 19 -15.64 -11.03 -9.27
N ASN A 20 -14.88 -11.29 -8.22
CA ASN A 20 -14.07 -10.33 -7.48
C ASN A 20 -12.72 -10.95 -7.05
N LEU A 21 -11.85 -10.17 -6.40
CA LEU A 21 -10.56 -10.66 -5.93
C LEU A 21 -10.72 -11.75 -4.86
N GLY A 22 -11.76 -11.67 -4.02
CA GLY A 22 -12.11 -12.72 -3.05
C GLY A 22 -12.33 -14.08 -3.71
N ASN A 23 -12.97 -14.14 -4.88
CA ASN A 23 -13.12 -15.40 -5.63
C ASN A 23 -11.79 -15.99 -6.08
N LEU A 24 -10.78 -15.17 -6.40
CA LEU A 24 -9.43 -15.65 -6.69
C LEU A 24 -8.71 -16.10 -5.43
N LEU A 25 -8.91 -15.40 -4.32
CA LEU A 25 -8.29 -15.69 -3.04
C LEU A 25 -8.78 -17.02 -2.45
N GLU A 26 -10.06 -17.36 -2.62
CA GLU A 26 -10.60 -18.68 -2.27
C GLU A 26 -9.88 -19.84 -2.98
N LEU A 27 -9.50 -19.66 -4.26
CA LEU A 27 -8.73 -20.68 -4.98
C LEU A 27 -7.33 -20.88 -4.38
N ALA A 28 -6.76 -19.84 -3.75
CA ALA A 28 -5.45 -19.89 -3.12
C ALA A 28 -5.46 -20.47 -1.69
N LYS A 29 -6.65 -20.62 -1.07
CA LYS A 29 -6.82 -21.15 0.29
C LYS A 29 -6.15 -22.51 0.47
N GLY A 30 -6.29 -23.40 -0.51
CA GLY A 30 -5.71 -24.75 -0.48
C GLY A 30 -4.18 -24.80 -0.65
N TRP A 31 -3.54 -23.71 -1.06
CA TRP A 31 -2.09 -23.63 -1.30
C TRP A 31 -1.35 -22.77 -0.28
N THR A 32 -2.08 -22.13 0.62
CA THR A 32 -1.51 -21.22 1.61
C THR A 32 -1.36 -21.96 2.93
N HIS A 33 -0.16 -21.88 3.51
CA HIS A 33 0.11 -22.55 4.79
C HIS A 33 -0.69 -21.89 5.93
N GLU A 34 -1.21 -22.68 6.85
CA GLU A 34 -2.06 -22.20 7.97
C GLU A 34 -1.35 -21.21 8.90
N CYS A 35 -0.01 -21.19 8.89
CA CYS A 35 0.78 -20.23 9.66
C CYS A 35 0.63 -18.79 9.14
N LEU A 36 0.21 -18.59 7.89
CA LEU A 36 -0.04 -17.27 7.31
C LEU A 36 -1.47 -16.82 7.62
N VAL A 37 -2.44 -17.69 7.34
CA VAL A 37 -3.86 -17.43 7.54
C VAL A 37 -4.55 -18.72 7.99
N SER A 38 -5.27 -18.68 9.12
CA SER A 38 -5.94 -19.85 9.68
C SER A 38 -7.40 -19.58 10.04
N GLY A 39 -8.20 -20.64 10.05
CA GLY A 39 -9.58 -20.61 10.54
C GLY A 39 -10.44 -19.50 9.92
N ASN A 40 -11.14 -18.76 10.78
CA ASN A 40 -12.08 -17.69 10.38
C ASN A 40 -11.39 -16.48 9.73
N GLU A 41 -10.07 -16.35 9.83
CA GLU A 41 -9.35 -15.25 9.18
C GLU A 41 -9.35 -15.38 7.65
N TRP A 42 -9.52 -16.60 7.13
CA TRP A 42 -9.74 -16.81 5.70
C TRP A 42 -11.01 -16.16 5.22
N ASP A 43 -12.10 -16.37 5.94
CA ASP A 43 -13.41 -15.88 5.54
C ASP A 43 -13.43 -14.33 5.63
N ASN A 44 -12.78 -13.77 6.66
CA ASN A 44 -12.57 -12.33 6.80
C ASN A 44 -11.81 -11.73 5.61
N ILE A 45 -10.68 -12.32 5.22
CA ILE A 45 -9.87 -11.74 4.14
C ILE A 45 -10.54 -11.92 2.77
N VAL A 46 -11.23 -13.03 2.55
CA VAL A 46 -12.05 -13.25 1.35
C VAL A 46 -13.17 -12.22 1.27
N GLU A 47 -13.86 -11.94 2.37
CA GLU A 47 -14.90 -10.91 2.44
C GLU A 47 -14.32 -9.53 2.09
N GLN A 48 -13.19 -9.15 2.68
CA GLN A 48 -12.54 -7.87 2.38
C GLN A 48 -12.10 -7.78 0.91
N ALA A 49 -11.47 -8.82 0.39
CA ALA A 49 -11.06 -8.91 -1.01
C ALA A 49 -12.26 -8.96 -1.98
N SER A 50 -13.45 -9.37 -1.52
CA SER A 50 -14.65 -9.41 -2.36
C SER A 50 -15.12 -8.04 -2.83
N HIS A 51 -14.73 -6.97 -2.12
CA HIS A 51 -15.00 -5.59 -2.50
C HIS A 51 -14.06 -5.08 -3.60
N LEU A 52 -12.99 -5.81 -3.91
CA LEU A 52 -12.00 -5.45 -4.91
C LEU A 52 -12.32 -6.11 -6.27
N PRO A 53 -12.08 -5.40 -7.40
CA PRO A 53 -12.30 -5.97 -8.71
C PRO A 53 -11.33 -7.13 -8.97
N LYS A 54 -11.82 -8.19 -9.64
CA LYS A 54 -11.04 -9.38 -9.98
C LYS A 54 -9.77 -9.07 -10.78
N SER A 55 -9.81 -8.01 -11.58
CA SER A 55 -8.67 -7.52 -12.38
C SER A 55 -7.46 -7.08 -11.55
N MET A 56 -7.61 -6.82 -10.24
CA MET A 56 -6.47 -6.61 -9.34
C MET A 56 -5.57 -7.85 -9.23
N GLY A 57 -6.11 -9.06 -9.48
CA GLY A 57 -5.33 -10.30 -9.50
C GLY A 57 -4.28 -10.37 -10.62
N ALA A 58 -4.26 -9.41 -11.55
CA ALA A 58 -3.20 -9.29 -12.55
C ALA A 58 -1.92 -8.63 -11.99
N PHE A 59 -2.03 -7.92 -10.86
CA PHE A 59 -0.88 -7.31 -10.18
C PHE A 59 -0.35 -8.24 -9.08
N PRO A 60 0.87 -8.00 -8.56
CA PRO A 60 1.34 -8.71 -7.37
C PRO A 60 0.38 -8.53 -6.18
N PHE A 61 0.01 -9.65 -5.58
CA PHE A 61 -0.71 -9.73 -4.32
C PHE A 61 -0.17 -10.93 -3.53
N GLY A 62 -0.36 -10.92 -2.21
CA GLY A 62 0.14 -12.01 -1.37
C GLY A 62 0.04 -11.67 0.12
N PHE A 63 0.63 -12.55 0.93
CA PHE A 63 0.69 -12.38 2.37
C PHE A 63 2.09 -11.96 2.81
N GLU A 64 2.19 -11.01 3.74
CA GLU A 64 3.46 -10.68 4.40
C GLU A 64 3.39 -11.08 5.88
N PHE A 65 4.50 -11.61 6.41
CA PHE A 65 4.57 -12.17 7.75
C PHE A 65 5.68 -11.48 8.58
N PRO A 66 5.34 -10.73 9.63
CA PRO A 66 6.32 -9.95 10.38
C PRO A 66 7.17 -10.85 11.30
N LEU A 67 8.43 -11.10 10.93
CA LEU A 67 9.31 -12.02 11.68
C LEU A 67 9.77 -11.54 13.06
N HIS A 68 9.55 -10.26 13.39
CA HIS A 68 10.02 -9.65 14.64
C HIS A 68 8.96 -9.68 15.75
N ASP A 69 7.71 -10.00 15.42
CA ASP A 69 6.63 -10.09 16.39
C ASP A 69 6.64 -11.49 17.03
N GLU A 70 6.44 -11.56 18.34
CA GLU A 70 6.28 -12.83 19.07
C GLU A 70 4.98 -13.55 18.69
N ASN A 71 3.96 -12.77 18.31
CA ASN A 71 2.66 -13.27 17.86
C ASN A 71 2.32 -12.66 16.50
N PRO A 72 3.08 -13.02 15.44
CA PRO A 72 2.97 -12.40 14.14
C PRO A 72 1.61 -12.66 13.52
N VAL A 73 1.01 -11.58 13.04
CA VAL A 73 -0.25 -11.60 12.30
C VAL A 73 0.08 -11.19 10.88
N ALA A 74 -0.25 -12.05 9.90
CA ALA A 74 -0.01 -11.71 8.51
C ALA A 74 -0.85 -10.50 8.08
N ASP A 75 -0.40 -9.82 7.04
CA ASP A 75 -1.26 -8.96 6.24
C ASP A 75 -1.44 -9.54 4.85
N PHE A 76 -2.44 -9.05 4.13
CA PHE A 76 -2.70 -9.35 2.74
C PHE A 76 -2.50 -8.07 1.92
N GLY A 77 -1.47 -8.06 1.09
CA GLY A 77 -1.18 -6.97 0.16
C GLY A 77 -1.81 -7.22 -1.20
N ALA A 78 -2.48 -6.21 -1.77
CA ALA A 78 -2.97 -6.22 -3.15
C ALA A 78 -2.61 -4.92 -3.87
N SER A 79 -1.94 -5.03 -5.02
CA SER A 79 -1.49 -3.88 -5.79
C SER A 79 -2.51 -3.42 -6.84
N LEU A 80 -2.48 -2.12 -7.15
CA LEU A 80 -3.14 -1.51 -8.30
C LEU A 80 -2.29 -0.35 -8.85
N SER A 81 -2.69 0.22 -9.98
CA SER A 81 -2.03 1.39 -10.56
C SER A 81 -3.02 2.36 -11.18
N GLY A 82 -2.74 3.66 -11.02
CA GLY A 82 -3.38 4.74 -11.77
C GLY A 82 -3.20 4.60 -13.29
N GLY A 83 -4.08 5.21 -14.07
CA GLY A 83 -4.11 5.11 -15.53
C GLY A 83 -4.37 3.71 -16.11
N THR A 84 -4.84 2.76 -15.31
CA THR A 84 -5.20 1.39 -15.77
C THR A 84 -6.71 1.18 -15.78
N PRO A 85 -7.23 0.23 -16.57
CA PRO A 85 -8.65 -0.14 -16.50
C PRO A 85 -9.11 -0.49 -15.09
N THR A 86 -8.28 -1.19 -14.32
CA THR A 86 -8.55 -1.52 -12.91
C THR A 86 -8.68 -0.28 -12.02
N GLY A 87 -7.81 0.72 -12.21
CA GLY A 87 -7.91 2.00 -11.49
C GLY A 87 -9.21 2.76 -11.82
N ASN A 88 -9.63 2.75 -13.09
CA ASN A 88 -10.86 3.42 -13.54
C ASN A 88 -12.12 2.88 -12.86
N ILE A 89 -12.16 1.58 -12.52
CA ILE A 89 -13.29 0.99 -11.79
C ILE A 89 -13.52 1.72 -10.46
N PHE A 90 -12.47 2.14 -9.75
CA PHE A 90 -12.62 2.86 -8.48
C PHE A 90 -13.13 4.29 -8.69
N HIS A 91 -12.72 4.98 -9.76
CA HIS A 91 -13.30 6.28 -10.11
C HIS A 91 -14.79 6.16 -10.43
N ASP A 92 -15.20 5.14 -11.19
CA ASP A 92 -16.59 4.92 -11.56
C ASP A 92 -17.44 4.54 -10.34
N ARG A 93 -16.92 3.68 -9.44
CA ARG A 93 -17.55 3.35 -8.16
C ARG A 93 -17.69 4.57 -7.24
N ALA A 94 -16.67 5.42 -7.15
CA ALA A 94 -16.72 6.64 -6.36
C ALA A 94 -17.78 7.64 -6.88
N ARG A 95 -18.00 7.70 -8.21
CA ARG A 95 -19.04 8.54 -8.83
C ARG A 95 -20.45 7.98 -8.70
N SER A 96 -20.61 6.66 -8.87
CA SER A 96 -21.91 5.98 -8.89
C SER A 96 -22.46 5.73 -7.48
N SER A 97 -21.59 5.48 -6.50
CA SER A 97 -21.95 5.18 -5.12
C SER A 97 -21.18 6.12 -4.21
N GLY A 98 -21.73 7.32 -3.97
CA GLY A 98 -21.14 8.34 -3.10
C GLY A 98 -20.97 7.93 -1.63
N SER A 99 -21.35 6.70 -1.26
CA SER A 99 -21.16 6.11 0.06
C SER A 99 -20.01 5.09 0.12
N ASN A 100 -19.40 4.68 -1.00
CA ASN A 100 -18.30 3.73 -0.99
C ASN A 100 -16.98 4.41 -0.59
N LYS A 101 -16.72 4.47 0.73
CA LYS A 101 -15.54 5.12 1.32
C LYS A 101 -14.22 4.60 0.74
N LEU A 102 -14.10 3.29 0.51
CA LEU A 102 -12.91 2.69 -0.08
C LEU A 102 -12.67 3.17 -1.52
N ALA A 103 -13.71 3.14 -2.36
CA ALA A 103 -13.61 3.60 -3.74
C ALA A 103 -13.26 5.10 -3.80
N ILE A 104 -13.85 5.91 -2.93
CA ILE A 104 -13.56 7.35 -2.82
C ILE A 104 -12.09 7.58 -2.41
N ALA A 105 -11.61 6.88 -1.38
CA ALA A 105 -10.23 6.96 -0.91
C ALA A 105 -9.23 6.60 -2.01
N ILE A 106 -9.44 5.47 -2.69
CA ILE A 106 -8.60 5.03 -3.81
C ILE A 106 -8.67 6.04 -4.95
N ALA A 107 -9.87 6.45 -5.38
CA ALA A 107 -10.03 7.41 -6.48
C ALA A 107 -9.36 8.75 -6.19
N ASN A 108 -9.44 9.25 -4.95
CA ASN A 108 -8.75 10.48 -4.55
C ASN A 108 -7.23 10.33 -4.62
N LEU A 109 -6.68 9.22 -4.14
CA LEU A 109 -5.25 8.95 -4.25
C LEU A 109 -4.80 8.83 -5.73
N LEU A 110 -5.56 8.10 -6.55
CA LEU A 110 -5.27 7.97 -7.98
C LEU A 110 -5.33 9.31 -8.70
N ASN A 111 -6.29 10.19 -8.35
CA ASN A 111 -6.34 11.55 -8.87
C ASN A 111 -5.08 12.37 -8.54
N LEU A 112 -4.53 12.22 -7.32
CA LEU A 112 -3.27 12.87 -6.94
C LEU A 112 -2.08 12.32 -7.75
N LEU A 113 -2.08 11.02 -8.06
CA LEU A 113 -1.04 10.37 -8.85
C LEU A 113 -1.17 10.66 -10.36
N ASP A 114 -2.37 10.90 -10.87
CA ASP A 114 -2.62 11.11 -12.30
C ASP A 114 -2.77 12.59 -12.68
N SER A 115 -2.70 13.53 -11.72
CA SER A 115 -2.78 14.96 -12.01
C SER A 115 -1.63 15.41 -12.92
N LYS A 116 -1.92 16.31 -13.86
CA LYS A 116 -0.90 16.92 -14.71
C LYS A 116 0.17 17.58 -13.82
N ASP A 117 1.44 17.30 -14.11
CA ASP A 117 2.60 17.77 -13.33
C ASP A 117 2.62 17.27 -11.86
N SER A 118 2.03 16.11 -11.59
CA SER A 118 2.04 15.50 -10.26
C SER A 118 3.46 15.25 -9.76
N LYS A 119 3.87 16.02 -8.75
CA LYS A 119 5.10 15.76 -8.00
C LYS A 119 5.06 14.40 -7.31
N LEU A 120 3.90 13.94 -6.90
CA LEU A 120 3.73 12.61 -6.30
C LEU A 120 4.06 11.51 -7.33
N GLN A 121 3.55 11.66 -8.56
CA GLN A 121 3.81 10.71 -9.64
C GLN A 121 5.30 10.63 -10.01
N SER A 122 6.02 11.76 -10.00
CA SER A 122 7.46 11.75 -10.32
C SER A 122 8.30 11.06 -9.24
N VAL A 123 7.76 10.89 -8.04
CA VAL A 123 8.43 10.24 -6.90
C VAL A 123 8.07 8.75 -6.81
N VAL A 124 6.77 8.40 -6.86
CA VAL A 124 6.29 7.01 -6.66
C VAL A 124 5.68 6.35 -7.89
N GLY A 125 5.68 7.03 -9.02
CA GLY A 125 4.97 6.55 -10.21
C GLY A 125 3.46 6.50 -9.97
N ARG A 126 2.82 5.41 -10.40
CA ARG A 126 1.35 5.26 -10.33
C ARG A 126 0.89 4.08 -9.47
N LYS A 127 1.82 3.31 -8.91
CA LYS A 127 1.51 2.08 -8.18
C LYS A 127 1.07 2.41 -6.76
N VAL A 128 -0.02 1.76 -6.34
CA VAL A 128 -0.53 1.78 -4.98
C VAL A 128 -0.64 0.32 -4.52
N MET A 129 -0.31 0.07 -3.26
CA MET A 129 -0.55 -1.21 -2.60
C MET A 129 -1.55 -1.00 -1.46
N LEU A 130 -2.55 -1.86 -1.40
CA LEU A 130 -3.52 -1.91 -0.32
C LEU A 130 -3.15 -3.07 0.59
N GLU A 131 -3.04 -2.83 1.89
CA GLU A 131 -2.73 -3.87 2.88
C GLU A 131 -3.92 -4.09 3.81
N PHE A 132 -4.36 -5.34 3.91
CA PHE A 132 -5.50 -5.76 4.71
C PHE A 132 -5.00 -6.60 5.89
N ASP A 133 -5.48 -6.31 7.09
CA ASP A 133 -5.06 -7.05 8.28
C ASP A 133 -5.67 -8.46 8.29
N VAL A 134 -4.83 -9.50 8.36
CA VAL A 134 -5.30 -10.88 8.54
C VAL A 134 -5.37 -11.19 10.04
N GLY A 135 -6.33 -10.57 10.71
CA GLY A 135 -6.60 -10.81 12.13
C GLY A 135 -6.44 -9.57 13.00
N SER A 136 -7.41 -9.43 13.91
CA SER A 136 -7.57 -8.29 14.83
C SER A 136 -7.80 -6.91 14.19
N ALA A 137 -8.79 -6.82 13.31
CA ALA A 137 -9.70 -5.67 13.39
C ALA A 137 -10.56 -5.81 14.65
N LYS A 138 -9.93 -5.67 15.84
CA LYS A 138 -10.43 -6.21 17.11
C LYS A 138 -11.77 -5.64 17.60
N ASN A 139 -12.43 -4.72 16.88
CA ASN A 139 -13.75 -4.15 17.25
C ASN A 139 -14.53 -3.50 16.09
N GLY A 140 -14.35 -3.92 14.84
CA GLY A 140 -15.18 -3.40 13.75
C GLY A 140 -14.47 -3.45 12.41
N ILE A 141 -15.28 -3.57 11.37
CA ILE A 141 -14.89 -3.52 9.97
C ILE A 141 -13.87 -2.38 9.79
N PRO A 142 -12.60 -2.65 9.43
CA PRO A 142 -11.70 -1.61 8.98
C PRO A 142 -12.36 -0.97 7.77
N GLU A 143 -12.87 0.25 7.89
CA GLU A 143 -13.54 0.91 6.76
C GLU A 143 -12.58 1.12 5.58
N LEU A 144 -11.27 1.07 5.85
CA LEU A 144 -10.19 1.30 4.90
C LEU A 144 -8.98 0.39 5.19
N PRO A 145 -8.34 -0.19 4.16
CA PRO A 145 -7.07 -0.89 4.28
C PRO A 145 -5.92 0.08 4.58
N GLY A 146 -4.75 -0.46 4.88
CA GLY A 146 -3.50 0.29 4.75
C GLY A 146 -3.27 0.72 3.30
N PHE A 147 -2.74 1.93 3.12
CA PHE A 147 -2.38 2.48 1.81
C PHE A 147 -0.88 2.69 1.75
N PHE A 148 -0.25 2.08 0.76
CA PHE A 148 1.19 2.11 0.57
C PHE A 148 1.57 2.64 -0.82
N LEU A 149 2.43 3.65 -0.80
CA LEU A 149 3.09 4.23 -1.97
C LEU A 149 4.53 3.73 -1.99
N ARG A 150 4.91 3.08 -3.09
CA ARG A 150 6.26 2.56 -3.27
C ARG A 150 6.97 3.39 -4.34
N PRO A 151 8.19 3.91 -4.09
CA PRO A 151 8.99 4.54 -5.12
C PRO A 151 9.08 3.64 -6.34
N GLY A 152 8.87 4.21 -7.53
CA GLY A 152 8.86 3.46 -8.78
C GLY A 152 10.27 3.07 -9.19
N ASN A 153 10.69 3.46 -10.39
CA ASN A 153 12.01 3.11 -10.93
C ASN A 153 13.18 3.85 -10.23
N ILE A 154 12.90 4.87 -9.43
CA ILE A 154 13.92 5.71 -8.79
C ILE A 154 13.79 5.59 -7.26
N PRO A 155 14.75 4.95 -6.59
CA PRO A 155 14.82 4.95 -5.14
C PRO A 155 14.92 6.35 -4.53
N ILE A 156 14.29 6.54 -3.37
CA ILE A 156 14.46 7.74 -2.56
C ILE A 156 15.58 7.46 -1.56
N TYR A 157 16.78 7.91 -1.90
CA TYR A 157 17.94 7.92 -1.00
C TYR A 157 17.87 9.09 -0.03
N GLY A 158 18.51 8.98 1.14
CA GLY A 158 18.76 10.12 2.03
C GLY A 158 19.60 11.21 1.37
N ASP A 159 18.94 12.22 0.80
CA ASP A 159 19.55 13.37 0.13
C ASP A 159 18.78 14.64 0.52
N GLU A 160 19.44 15.62 1.16
CA GLU A 160 18.81 16.85 1.62
C GLU A 160 17.96 17.55 0.55
N ASN A 161 18.30 17.39 -0.74
CA ASN A 161 17.56 17.97 -1.85
C ASN A 161 16.20 17.31 -2.15
N LYS A 162 15.92 16.12 -1.60
CA LYS A 162 14.64 15.41 -1.79
C LYS A 162 13.74 15.37 -0.55
N GLN A 163 14.00 16.22 0.47
CA GLN A 163 13.12 16.35 1.64
C GLN A 163 11.65 16.63 1.24
N ASN A 164 11.45 17.45 0.20
CA ASN A 164 10.13 17.78 -0.30
C ASN A 164 9.38 16.58 -0.91
N ASP A 165 10.09 15.54 -1.34
CA ASP A 165 9.49 14.32 -1.90
C ASP A 165 8.81 13.52 -0.77
N VAL A 166 9.48 13.37 0.37
CA VAL A 166 8.93 12.69 1.57
C VAL A 166 7.71 13.44 2.13
N LEU A 167 7.77 14.77 2.18
CA LEU A 167 6.64 15.58 2.61
C LEU A 167 5.44 15.45 1.66
N SER A 168 5.69 15.46 0.36
CA SER A 168 4.63 15.27 -0.65
C SER A 168 3.94 13.92 -0.49
N LEU A 169 4.71 12.86 -0.26
CA LEU A 169 4.21 11.51 -0.01
C LEU A 169 3.35 11.43 1.26
N SER A 170 3.87 11.98 2.35
CA SER A 170 3.20 11.98 3.64
C SER A 170 1.89 12.75 3.58
N ASN A 171 1.86 13.91 2.94
CA ASN A 171 0.64 14.70 2.75
C ASN A 171 -0.41 13.96 1.93
N ALA A 172 0.00 13.29 0.85
CA ALA A 172 -0.91 12.49 0.02
C ALA A 172 -1.55 11.37 0.84
N LEU A 173 -0.76 10.61 1.60
CA LEU A 173 -1.25 9.54 2.47
C LEU A 173 -2.19 10.08 3.56
N TYR A 174 -1.78 11.13 4.26
CA TYR A 174 -2.57 11.73 5.34
C TYR A 174 -3.93 12.25 4.84
N SER A 175 -4.00 12.73 3.59
CA SER A 175 -5.26 13.16 2.98
C SER A 175 -6.28 12.03 2.86
N ILE A 176 -5.83 10.78 2.66
CA ILE A 176 -6.70 9.60 2.54
C ILE A 176 -7.43 9.33 3.86
N ALA A 177 -6.72 9.43 4.98
CA ALA A 177 -7.28 9.22 6.31
C ALA A 177 -7.88 10.49 6.94
N ASN A 178 -7.94 11.60 6.19
CA ASN A 178 -8.31 12.93 6.69
C ASN A 178 -7.50 13.34 7.94
N TRP A 179 -6.22 13.00 7.94
CA TRP A 179 -5.27 13.38 8.99
C TRP A 179 -4.57 14.68 8.60
N LYS A 180 -4.26 15.53 9.58
CA LYS A 180 -3.42 16.71 9.39
C LYS A 180 -2.02 16.43 9.92
N LEU A 181 -0.99 16.60 9.09
CA LEU A 181 0.39 16.49 9.52
C LEU A 181 0.73 17.68 10.44
N ASN A 182 1.13 17.41 11.68
CA ASN A 182 1.56 18.47 12.60
C ASN A 182 3.08 18.73 12.50
N SER A 183 3.55 19.83 13.09
CA SER A 183 4.96 20.23 13.02
C SER A 183 5.93 19.21 13.61
N GLN A 184 5.54 18.49 14.67
CA GLN A 184 6.39 17.47 15.28
C GLN A 184 6.49 16.21 14.40
N GLU A 185 5.38 15.75 13.83
CA GLU A 185 5.36 14.64 12.88
C GLU A 185 6.20 14.98 11.65
N ARG A 186 6.10 16.21 11.15
CA ARG A 186 6.91 16.73 10.06
C ARG A 186 8.41 16.70 10.40
N GLN A 187 8.80 17.25 11.55
CA GLN A 187 10.20 17.27 11.98
C GLN A 187 10.78 15.87 12.14
N LYS A 188 10.00 14.93 12.68
CA LYS A 188 10.43 13.53 12.79
C LYS A 188 10.63 12.88 11.42
N LEU A 189 9.73 13.12 10.47
CA LEU A 189 9.89 12.63 9.10
C LEU A 189 11.14 13.20 8.42
N GLU A 190 11.38 14.50 8.58
CA GLU A 190 12.59 15.16 8.08
C GLU A 190 13.85 14.56 8.72
N LEU A 191 13.85 14.31 10.03
CA LEU A 191 14.96 13.68 10.75
C LEU A 191 15.24 12.26 10.28
N ILE A 192 14.19 11.41 10.18
CA ILE A 192 14.29 10.02 9.69
C ILE A 192 14.90 10.00 8.28
N TYR A 193 14.51 10.96 7.46
CA TYR A 193 15.00 11.09 6.10
C TYR A 193 16.46 11.55 6.03
N GLN A 194 16.83 12.58 6.79
CA GLN A 194 18.19 13.13 6.83
C GLN A 194 19.20 12.15 7.45
N SER A 195 18.76 11.32 8.39
CA SER A 195 19.62 10.38 9.11
C SER A 195 19.85 9.06 8.36
N GLN A 196 19.31 8.91 7.15
CA GLN A 196 19.48 7.69 6.35
C GLN A 196 20.96 7.42 6.07
N PRO A 197 21.48 6.24 6.44
CA PRO A 197 22.85 5.88 6.10
C PRO A 197 23.08 5.86 4.59
N ALA A 198 24.32 6.09 4.19
CA ALA A 198 24.73 5.96 2.79
C ALA A 198 24.30 4.59 2.23
N ASN A 199 23.76 4.60 1.01
CA ASN A 199 23.22 3.44 0.28
C ASN A 199 21.89 2.86 0.79
N THR A 200 21.31 3.43 1.85
CA THR A 200 19.93 3.10 2.23
C THR A 200 18.93 3.87 1.37
N ARG A 201 17.75 3.29 1.19
CA ARG A 201 16.63 3.89 0.45
C ARG A 201 15.32 3.67 1.16
N LEU A 202 14.39 4.60 0.99
CA LEU A 202 12.99 4.38 1.31
C LEU A 202 12.33 3.60 0.16
N ASP A 203 11.70 2.47 0.48
CA ASP A 203 11.10 1.53 -0.48
C ASP A 203 9.56 1.54 -0.42
N SER A 204 8.99 1.97 0.71
CA SER A 204 7.55 2.04 0.90
C SER A 204 7.20 3.10 1.94
N PHE A 205 6.12 3.83 1.68
CA PHE A 205 5.51 4.80 2.58
C PHE A 205 4.05 4.43 2.71
N GLY A 206 3.55 4.23 3.91
CA GLY A 206 2.14 3.94 4.06
C GLY A 206 1.52 4.41 5.34
N ILE A 207 0.21 4.31 5.38
CA ILE A 207 -0.58 4.53 6.58
C ILE A 207 -1.54 3.37 6.75
N PHE A 208 -1.90 3.08 8.00
CA PHE A 208 -2.99 2.18 8.32
C PHE A 208 -4.08 2.98 9.04
N PRO A 209 -5.11 3.47 8.32
CA PRO A 209 -6.20 4.24 8.93
C PRO A 209 -6.92 3.49 10.06
N SER A 210 -6.93 2.16 9.99
CA SER A 210 -7.53 1.25 10.97
C SER A 210 -6.66 1.00 12.21
N ARG A 211 -5.38 1.40 12.20
CA ARG A 211 -4.42 1.13 13.28
C ARG A 211 -4.03 2.44 13.98
N SER A 212 -3.00 2.37 14.82
CA SER A 212 -2.40 3.55 15.44
C SER A 212 -1.98 4.57 14.37
N ARG A 213 -2.39 5.81 14.57
CA ARG A 213 -2.01 6.94 13.72
C ARG A 213 -0.49 7.02 13.58
N GLY A 214 -0.01 6.97 12.35
CA GLY A 214 1.40 7.12 12.01
C GLY A 214 1.66 6.78 10.55
N ILE A 215 2.83 7.22 10.07
CA ILE A 215 3.38 6.77 8.79
C ILE A 215 4.29 5.57 9.02
N ARG A 216 4.17 4.59 8.14
CA ARG A 216 5.01 3.40 8.07
C ARG A 216 6.00 3.58 6.95
N LEU A 217 7.25 3.29 7.25
CA LEU A 217 8.37 3.45 6.33
C LEU A 217 9.09 2.11 6.22
N ALA A 218 9.30 1.66 4.99
CA ALA A 218 10.24 0.58 4.71
C ALA A 218 11.57 1.20 4.28
N VAL A 219 12.61 1.02 5.09
CA VAL A 219 13.97 1.45 4.78
C VAL A 219 14.80 0.22 4.45
N MET A 220 15.42 0.20 3.27
CA MET A 220 16.19 -0.93 2.76
C MET A 220 17.63 -0.54 2.47
N GLY A 221 18.51 -1.54 2.34
CA GLY A 221 19.91 -1.33 1.94
C GLY A 221 20.89 -1.20 3.11
N PHE A 222 20.48 -1.61 4.31
CA PHE A 222 21.43 -1.78 5.42
C PHE A 222 22.37 -2.95 5.13
N ASN A 223 23.66 -2.73 5.37
CA ASN A 223 24.71 -3.70 5.13
C ASN A 223 24.96 -4.60 6.34
N SER A 224 24.52 -4.21 7.54
CA SER A 224 24.64 -5.02 8.76
C SER A 224 23.58 -4.68 9.81
N PRO A 225 23.31 -5.58 10.78
CA PRO A 225 22.43 -5.31 11.91
C PRO A 225 22.87 -4.12 12.77
N GLU A 226 24.18 -3.88 12.91
CA GLU A 226 24.74 -2.75 13.66
C GLU A 226 24.34 -1.42 13.01
N GLN A 227 24.37 -1.34 11.68
CA GLN A 227 23.93 -0.15 10.95
C GLN A 227 22.44 0.14 11.17
N VAL A 228 21.61 -0.91 11.26
CA VAL A 228 20.18 -0.77 11.61
C VAL A 228 20.04 -0.21 13.02
N LYS A 229 20.79 -0.78 13.98
CA LYS A 229 20.77 -0.33 15.38
C LYS A 229 21.19 1.12 15.52
N ASP A 230 22.31 1.51 14.90
CA ASP A 230 22.83 2.88 14.95
C ASP A 230 21.82 3.87 14.37
N TYR A 231 21.21 3.51 13.23
CA TYR A 231 20.15 4.31 12.61
C TYR A 231 18.97 4.52 13.57
N LEU A 232 18.43 3.44 14.13
CA LEU A 232 17.30 3.49 15.07
C LEU A 232 17.60 4.27 16.36
N GLN A 233 18.87 4.36 16.78
CA GLN A 233 19.27 5.16 17.95
C GLN A 233 19.42 6.65 17.63
N SER A 234 19.65 6.98 16.35
CA SER A 234 19.87 8.35 15.87
C SER A 234 18.59 9.07 15.42
N THR A 235 17.48 8.35 15.27
CA THR A 235 16.18 8.84 14.77
C THR A 235 15.07 8.72 15.79
#